data_AF-A0A0Q5LKE3-F1
#
_entry.id   AF-A0A0Q5LKE3-F1
#
_cell.length_a   1.000
_cell.length_b   1.000
_cell.length_c   1.000
_cell.angle_alpha   90.00
_cell.angle_beta   90.00
_cell.angle_gamma   90.00
#
_symmetry.space_group_name_H-M   'P 1'
#
loop_
_entity.id
_entity.type
_entity.pdbx_description
1 polymer ?
#
loop_
_entity_poly.entity_id
_entity_poly.type
_entity_poly.pdbx_seq_one_letter_code
_entity_poly.pdbx_strand_id
1 'polypeptide(L)' 'MLVEGQSMEGFEKAFDDAVTKAPGSTVPRRYELRRVWVDQGGVVGRMYGCEVEVSGPDVPTDR' A
#
# COMPACT_ATOMS: atom_id res chain seq x y z
N MET A 1 -4.08 6.01 8.65
CA MET A 1 -3.02 5.00 8.86
C MET A 1 -2.25 4.83 7.57
N LEU A 2 -0.92 4.82 7.60
CA LEU A 2 -0.08 4.60 6.43
C LEU A 2 0.27 3.11 6.31
N VAL A 3 0.13 2.53 5.12
CA VAL A 3 0.42 1.11 4.84
C VAL A 3 1.35 1.02 3.64
N GLU A 4 2.35 0.15 3.74
CA GLU A 4 3.30 -0.11 2.66
C GLU A 4 3.00 -1.44 1.96
N GLY A 5 2.94 -1.38 0.63
CA GLY A 5 2.80 -2.54 -0.24
C GLY A 5 3.94 -2.66 -1.24
N GLN A 6 4.29 -3.90 -1.59
CA GLN A 6 5.41 -4.21 -2.47
C GLN A 6 5.07 -5.37 -3.41
N SER A 7 5.62 -5.32 -4.63
CA SER A 7 5.50 -6.43 -5.59
C SER A 7 6.59 -6.38 -6.66
N MET A 8 6.98 -7.54 -7.17
CA MET A 8 7.85 -7.65 -8.36
C MET A 8 7.06 -7.55 -9.68
N GLU A 9 5.73 -7.64 -9.64
CA GLU A 9 4.86 -7.71 -10.82
C GLU A 9 4.39 -6.33 -11.31
N GLY A 10 4.47 -5.29 -10.45
CA GLY A 10 4.12 -3.91 -10.80
C GLY A 10 3.40 -3.15 -9.69
N PHE A 11 3.09 -1.88 -9.95
CA PHE A 11 2.44 -1.01 -8.97
C PHE A 11 1.02 -1.42 -8.59
N GLU A 12 0.26 -2.02 -9.51
CA GLU A 12 -1.08 -2.54 -9.21
C GLU A 12 -1.02 -3.65 -8.16
N LYS A 13 -0.05 -4.57 -8.28
CA LYS A 13 0.17 -5.63 -7.30
C LYS A 13 0.76 -5.15 -6.00
N ALA A 14 1.62 -4.13 -6.04
CA ALA A 14 2.08 -3.46 -4.83
C ALA A 14 0.92 -2.77 -4.09
N PHE A 15 -0.04 -2.20 -4.83
CA PHE A 15 -1.24 -1.61 -4.24
C PHE A 15 -2.19 -2.67 -3.66
N ASP A 16 -2.44 -3.77 -4.37
CA ASP A 16 -3.23 -4.92 -3.87
C ASP A 16 -2.65 -5.47 -2.55
N ASP A 17 -1.32 -5.56 -2.46
CA ASP A 17 -0.61 -5.97 -1.25
C ASP A 17 -0.83 -4.96 -0.09
N ALA A 18 -0.74 -3.65 -0.36
CA ALA A 18 -1.04 -2.62 0.64
C ALA A 18 -2.51 -2.70 1.13
N VAL A 19 -3.47 -2.94 0.22
CA VAL A 19 -4.88 -3.10 0.57
C VAL A 19 -5.10 -4.34 1.45
N THR A 20 -4.41 -5.45 1.15
CA THR A 20 -4.52 -6.70 1.93
C THR A 20 -3.95 -6.56 3.34
N LYS A 21 -2.91 -5.73 3.50
CA LYS A 21 -2.31 -5.42 4.81
C LYS A 21 -3.13 -4.42 5.63
N ALA A 22 -4.03 -3.67 5.00
CA ALA A 22 -4.93 -2.79 5.72
C ALA A 22 -5.88 -3.63 6.61
N PRO A 23 -6.24 -3.14 7.81
CA PRO A 23 -7.13 -3.88 8.71
C PRO A 23 -8.47 -4.19 8.02
N GLY A 24 -9.18 -5.25 8.38
CA GLY A 24 -10.53 -5.47 7.84
C GLY A 24 -11.49 -4.33 8.23
N SER A 25 -12.51 -4.06 7.41
CA SER A 25 -13.62 -3.15 7.75
C SER A 25 -14.90 -3.58 7.06
N THR A 26 -16.03 -3.35 7.73
CA THR A 26 -17.38 -3.57 7.18
C THR A 26 -17.89 -2.38 6.39
N VAL A 27 -17.18 -1.24 6.43
CA VAL A 27 -17.51 -0.02 5.69
C VAL A 27 -16.47 0.28 4.59
N PRO A 28 -16.88 0.88 3.47
CA PRO A 28 -15.94 1.28 2.42
C PRO A 28 -14.85 2.21 2.95
N ARG A 29 -13.60 1.94 2.53
CA ARG A 29 -12.44 2.75 2.89
C ARG A 29 -11.91 3.53 1.70
N ARG A 30 -11.28 4.66 1.99
CA ARG A 30 -10.51 5.42 1.02
C ARG A 30 -9.04 5.09 1.15
N TYR A 31 -8.43 4.75 0.02
CA TYR A 31 -7.01 4.47 -0.13
C TYR A 31 -6.41 5.58 -0.99
N GLU A 32 -5.47 6.34 -0.44
CA GLU A 32 -4.81 7.44 -1.14
C GLU A 32 -3.31 7.13 -1.28
N LEU A 33 -2.85 7.05 -2.52
CA LEU A 33 -1.45 6.81 -2.83
C LEU A 33 -0.63 8.04 -2.41
N ARG A 34 0.31 7.86 -1.48
CA ARG A 34 1.18 8.94 -0.98
C ARG A 34 2.53 8.94 -1.67
N ARG A 35 3.07 7.76 -1.93
CA ARG A 35 4.38 7.61 -2.57
C ARG A 35 4.43 6.32 -3.39
N VAL A 36 5.17 6.36 -4.50
CA VAL A 36 5.57 5.18 -5.28
C VAL A 36 7.07 5.24 -5.55
N TRP A 37 7.70 4.09 -5.56
CA TRP A 37 9.10 3.96 -5.91
C TRP A 37 9.39 2.60 -6.54
N VAL A 38 10.55 2.50 -7.18
CA VAL A 38 11.06 1.24 -7.70
C VAL A 38 12.48 1.09 -7.21
N ASP A 39 12.73 0.00 -6.48
CA ASP A 39 14.08 -0.43 -6.17
C ASP A 39 14.59 -1.32 -7.31
N GLN A 40 15.67 -0.87 -7.97
CA GLN A 40 16.41 -1.69 -8.92
C GLN A 40 17.52 -2.42 -8.18
N GLY A 41 17.22 -3.64 -7.72
CA GLY A 41 18.18 -4.50 -7.03
C GLY A 41 18.63 -5.65 -7.92
N GLY A 42 19.93 -5.74 -8.19
CA GLY A 42 20.61 -6.73 -9.07
C GLY A 42 19.83 -8.01 -9.41
N VAL A 43 20.07 -9.10 -8.67
CA VAL A 43 19.55 -10.46 -9.01
C VAL A 43 18.02 -10.57 -8.87
N VAL A 44 17.39 -9.74 -8.05
CA VAL A 44 15.95 -9.80 -7.73
C VAL A 44 15.09 -9.09 -8.78
N GLY A 45 15.71 -8.27 -9.64
CA GLY A 45 14.99 -7.48 -10.64
C GLY A 45 14.41 -6.20 -10.05
N ARG A 46 13.29 -5.73 -10.62
CA ARG A 46 12.61 -4.52 -10.13
C ARG A 46 11.65 -4.88 -9.01
N MET A 47 11.78 -4.22 -7.87
CA MET A 47 10.78 -4.24 -6.81
C MET A 47 9.99 -2.93 -6.84
N TYR A 48 8.68 -3.02 -7.03
CA TYR A 48 7.77 -1.88 -7.03
C TYR A 48 7.19 -1.71 -5.63
N GLY A 49 7.35 -0.52 -5.05
CA GLY A 49 6.82 -0.19 -3.72
C GLY A 49 5.84 0.98 -3.77
N CYS A 50 4.88 0.98 -2.84
CA CYS A 50 3.99 2.11 -2.63
C CYS A 50 3.62 2.29 -1.15
N GLU A 51 3.44 3.56 -0.76
CA GLU A 51 2.82 3.96 0.51
C GLU A 51 1.39 4.42 0.24
N VAL A 52 0.43 3.84 0.95
CA VAL A 52 -0.99 4.13 0.84
C VAL A 52 -1.50 4.62 2.18
N GLU A 53 -2.08 5.81 2.21
CA GLU A 53 -2.83 6.27 3.34
C GLU A 53 -4.25 5.71 3.29
N VAL A 54 -4.60 4.97 4.34
CA VAL A 54 -5.93 4.42 4.56
C VAL A 54 -6.68 5.33 5.53
N SER A 55 -7.86 5.79 5.09
CA SER A 55 -8.78 6.62 5.88
C SER A 55 -10.20 6.06 5.84
N GLY A 56 -10.95 6.31 6.91
CA GLY A 56 -12.32 5.83 7.09
C GLY A 56 -12.71 5.67 8.56
N PRO A 57 -13.98 5.30 8.84
CA PRO A 57 -14.56 5.30 10.19
C PRO A 57 -13.85 4.38 11.20
N ASP A 58 -13.27 3.27 10.71
CA ASP A 58 -12.66 2.23 11.55
C ASP A 58 -11.15 2.38 11.72
N VAL A 59 -10.53 3.37 11.09
CA VAL A 59 -9.09 3.61 11.23
C VAL A 59 -8.90 4.62 12.36
N PRO A 60 -8.16 4.26 13.44
CA PRO A 60 -7.81 5.24 14.46
C PRO A 60 -7.10 6.41 13.79
N THR A 61 -7.74 7.57 13.84
CA THR A 61 -7.17 8.82 13.35
C THR A 61 -6.29 9.40 14.45
N ASP A 62 -5.26 8.65 14.86
CA ASP A 62 -4.22 9.23 15.71
C ASP A 62 -3.48 10.26 14.87
N ARG A 63 -3.55 11.50 15.37
CA ARG A 63 -3.20 12.74 14.71
C ARG A 63 -1.96 13.34 15.37
#